data_AF-A0A832ZY27-F1
#
_entry.id   AF-A0A832ZY27-F1
#
_cell.length_a   1.000
_cell.length_b   1.000
_cell.length_c   1.000
_cell.angle_alpha   90.00
_cell.angle_beta   90.00
_cell.angle_gamma   90.00
#
_symmetry.space_group_name_H-M   'P 1'
#
loop_
_entity.id
_entity.type
_entity.pdbx_description
1 polymer ?
#
loop_
_entity_poly.entity_id
_entity_poly.type
_entity_poly.pdbx_seq_one_letter_code
_entity_poly.pdbx_strand_id
1 'polypeptide(L)' 'MTPERKSGMLALIIGILGFLYILIFPKSVLVVYLGTALFTPFILYGIGIMFIPKTRRRKEGLLPFRGW' A
#
# COMPACT_ATOMS: atom_id res chain seq x y z
N MET A 1 -13.75 -3.74 11.96
CA MET A 1 -13.19 -3.23 10.68
C MET A 1 -13.76 -4.08 9.55
N THR A 2 -14.01 -3.50 8.35
CA THR A 2 -14.33 -4.35 7.19
C THR A 2 -13.07 -5.12 6.76
N PRO A 3 -13.19 -6.29 6.11
CA PRO A 3 -12.04 -7.08 5.66
C PRO A 3 -11.03 -6.26 4.83
N GLU A 4 -11.52 -5.38 3.95
CA GLU A 4 -10.68 -4.52 3.09
C GLU A 4 -9.92 -3.48 3.93
N ARG A 5 -10.57 -2.91 4.94
CA ARG A 5 -9.93 -1.93 5.82
C ARG A 5 -8.86 -2.58 6.69
N LYS A 6 -9.07 -3.84 7.10
CA LYS A 6 -8.07 -4.63 7.82
C LYS A 6 -6.89 -4.98 6.90
N SER A 7 -7.15 -5.43 5.67
CA SER A 7 -6.09 -5.76 4.71
C SER A 7 -5.26 -4.55 4.31
N GLY A 8 -5.87 -3.39 4.07
CA GLY A 8 -5.09 -2.19 3.76
C GLY A 8 -4.33 -1.61 4.95
N MET A 9 -4.81 -1.78 6.18
CA MET A 9 -4.01 -1.44 7.37
C MET A 9 -2.76 -2.34 7.48
N LEU A 10 -2.90 -3.65 7.26
CA LEU A 10 -1.77 -4.57 7.21
C LEU A 10 -0.80 -4.24 6.08
N ALA A 11 -1.32 -3.93 4.89
CA ALA A 11 -0.49 -3.47 3.78
C ALA A 11 0.29 -2.21 4.12
N LEU A 12 -0.34 -1.22 4.76
CA LEU A 12 0.34 0.00 5.18
C LEU A 12 1.50 -0.30 6.14
N ILE A 13 1.28 -1.17 7.12
CA ILE A 13 2.32 -1.59 8.08
C ILE A 13 3.50 -2.24 7.34
N ILE A 14 3.22 -3.18 6.43
CA ILE A 14 4.26 -3.85 5.63
C ILE A 14 5.04 -2.84 4.78
N GLY A 15 4.34 -1.91 4.12
CA GLY A 15 4.95 -0.86 3.32
C GLY A 15 5.89 0.02 4.15
N ILE A 16 5.44 0.48 5.32
CA ILE A 16 6.24 1.34 6.20
C ILE A 16 7.49 0.61 6.70
N LEU A 17 7.34 -0.64 7.15
CA LEU A 17 8.48 -1.45 7.61
C LEU A 17 9.48 -1.70 6.48
N GLY A 18 8.99 -1.98 5.27
CA GLY A 18 9.83 -2.16 4.08
C GLY A 18 10.62 -0.92 3.71
N PHE A 19 9.98 0.25 3.71
CA PHE A 19 10.66 1.52 3.46
C PHE A 19 11.66 1.88 4.57
N LEU A 20 11.32 1.65 5.84
CA LEU A 20 12.25 1.86 6.95
C LEU A 20 13.51 1.00 6.77
N TYR A 21 13.35 -0.28 6.41
CA TYR A 21 14.49 -1.17 6.16
C TYR A 21 15.39 -0.63 5.03
N ILE A 22 14.81 -0.19 3.91
CA ILE A 22 15.57 0.35 2.77
C ILE A 22 16.32 1.62 3.15
N LEU A 23 15.69 2.51 3.93
CA LEU A 23 16.29 3.77 4.38
C LEU A 23 17.44 3.56 5.37
N ILE A 24 17.31 2.59 6.28
CA ILE A 24 18.32 2.31 7.31
C ILE A 24 19.50 1.50 6.73
N PHE A 25 19.24 0.60 5.78
CA PHE A 25 20.26 -0.30 5.23
C PHE A 25 20.35 -0.22 3.69
N PRO A 26 20.76 0.93 3.12
CA PRO A 26 20.95 1.06 1.67
C PRO A 26 22.18 0.25 1.24
N LYS A 27 21.96 -0.98 0.75
CA LYS A 27 23.05 -1.87 0.29
C LYS A 27 23.55 -1.54 -1.12
N SER A 28 22.62 -1.37 -2.07
CA SER A 28 22.93 -1.06 -3.46
C SER A 28 21.80 -0.29 -4.11
N VAL A 29 22.12 0.48 -5.15
CA VAL A 29 21.12 1.26 -5.92
C VAL A 29 20.02 0.34 -6.46
N LEU A 30 20.39 -0.86 -6.93
CA LEU A 30 19.45 -1.85 -7.42
C LEU A 30 18.47 -2.33 -6.33
N VAL A 31 18.96 -2.62 -5.12
CA VAL A 31 18.12 -3.07 -4.00
C VAL A 31 17.17 -1.96 -3.55
N VAL A 32 17.64 -0.71 -3.51
CA VAL A 32 16.78 0.45 -3.22
C VAL A 32 15.69 0.58 -4.28
N TYR A 33 16.04 0.48 -5.57
CA TYR A 33 15.07 0.58 -6.66
C TYR A 33 14.03 -0.54 -6.63
N LEU A 34 14.46 -1.80 -6.51
CA LEU A 34 13.54 -2.94 -6.44
C LEU A 34 12.68 -2.91 -5.17
N GLY A 35 13.28 -2.56 -4.03
CA GLY A 35 12.57 -2.45 -2.77
C GLY A 35 11.52 -1.34 -2.80
N THR A 36 11.86 -0.16 -3.33
CA THR A 36 10.89 0.94 -3.47
C THR A 36 9.75 0.56 -4.42
N ALA A 37 10.04 -0.08 -5.56
CA ALA A 37 9.01 -0.58 -6.47
C ALA A 37 8.09 -1.61 -5.79
N LEU A 38 8.63 -2.48 -4.93
CA LEU A 38 7.86 -3.49 -4.20
C LEU A 38 6.95 -2.88 -3.12
N PHE A 39 7.46 -1.96 -2.29
CA PHE A 39 6.72 -1.46 -1.12
C PHE A 39 5.79 -0.27 -1.42
N THR A 40 6.03 0.49 -2.49
CA THR A 40 5.16 1.60 -2.91
C THR A 40 3.68 1.22 -3.06
N PRO A 41 3.29 0.12 -3.76
CA PRO A 41 1.88 -0.24 -3.91
C PRO A 41 1.20 -0.57 -2.57
N PHE A 42 1.94 -1.09 -1.58
CA PHE A 42 1.39 -1.37 -0.26
C PHE A 42 1.00 -0.09 0.50
N ILE A 43 1.84 0.94 0.43
CA ILE A 43 1.54 2.27 0.97
C ILE A 43 0.33 2.87 0.26
N LEU A 44 0.33 2.87 -1.08
CA LEU A 44 -0.75 3.45 -1.88
C LEU A 44 -2.09 2.76 -1.61
N TYR A 45 -2.10 1.43 -1.56
CA TYR A 45 -3.30 0.66 -1.23
C TYR A 45 -3.78 0.93 0.19
N GLY A 46 -2.87 0.93 1.17
CA GLY A 46 -3.19 1.20 2.56
C GLY A 46 -3.78 2.59 2.79
N ILE A 47 -3.19 3.62 2.17
CA ILE A 47 -3.71 4.99 2.20
C ILE A 47 -5.06 5.05 1.48
N GLY A 48 -5.14 4.52 0.25
CA GLY A 48 -6.36 4.52 -0.55
C GLY A 48 -7.54 3.90 0.18
N ILE A 49 -7.34 2.77 0.87
CA ILE A 49 -8.43 2.12 1.62
C ILE A 49 -8.87 2.92 2.85
N MET A 50 -8.05 3.81 3.38
CA MET A 50 -8.44 4.66 4.51
C MET A 50 -9.29 5.85 4.06
N PHE A 51 -8.95 6.47 2.94
CA PHE A 51 -9.62 7.66 2.40
C PHE A 51 -10.85 7.36 1.53
N ILE A 52 -10.92 6.20 0.86
CA ILE A 52 -12.07 5.88 -0.01
C ILE A 52 -13.31 5.54 0.82
N PRO A 53 -14.47 6.21 0.62
CA PRO A 53 -15.69 5.93 1.39
C PRO A 53 -16.15 4.48 1.23
N LYS A 54 -16.71 3.88 2.30
CA LYS A 54 -17.25 2.51 2.26
C LYS A 54 -18.28 2.30 1.13
N THR A 55 -19.05 3.35 0.80
CA THR A 55 -20.05 3.33 -0.27
C THR A 55 -19.44 3.12 -1.67
N ARG A 56 -18.20 3.57 -1.90
CA ARG A 56 -17.46 3.32 -3.16
C ARG A 56 -16.74 1.97 -3.21
N ARG A 57 -16.54 1.30 -2.06
CA ARG A 57 -15.90 -0.03 -1.97
C ARG A 57 -16.86 -1.20 -2.20
N ARG A 58 -18.17 -0.95 -2.16
CA ARG A 58 -19.22 -1.98 -2.27
C ARG A 58 -19.24 -2.70 -3.63
N LYS A 59 -18.63 -2.12 -4.65
CA LYS A 59 -18.38 -2.79 -5.93
C LYS A 59 -17.03 -3.48 -5.83
N GLU A 60 -17.03 -4.71 -5.33
CA GLU A 60 -15.85 -5.58 -5.32
C GLU A 60 -15.27 -5.67 -6.76
N GLY A 61 -13.95 -5.48 -6.89
CA GLY A 61 -13.27 -5.52 -8.20
C GLY A 61 -13.02 -4.17 -8.87
N LEU A 62 -13.54 -3.05 -8.35
CA LEU A 62 -13.13 -1.73 -8.82
C LEU A 62 -11.83 -1.31 -8.12
N LEU A 63 -10.74 -1.27 -8.90
CA LEU A 63 -9.47 -0.69 -8.45
C LEU A 63 -9.72 0.74 -7.94
N PRO A 64 -9.14 1.13 -6.78
CA PRO A 64 -9.34 2.45 -6.17
C PRO A 64 -8.94 3.64 -7.05
N PHE A 65 -8.26 3.40 -8.18
CA PHE A 65 -7.77 4.39 -9.13
C PHE A 65 -8.52 4.41 -10.48
N ARG A 66 -9.54 3.57 -10.68
CA ARG A 66 -10.43 3.71 -11.84
C ARG A 66 -11.56 4.67 -11.49
N GLY A 67 -11.29 5.95 -11.67
CA GLY A 67 -12.34 6.97 -11.73
C GLY A 67 -13.02 6.88 -13.09
N TRP A 68 -14.10 6.10 -13.18
CA TRP A 68 -15.22 6.23 -14.13
C TRP A 68 -16.45 5.64 -13.46
#